data_AF-A0A1H3XG20-F1
#
_entry.id   AF-A0A1H3XG20-F1
#
_cell.length_a   1.000
_cell.length_b   1.000
_cell.length_c   1.000
_cell.angle_alpha   90.00
_cell.angle_beta   90.00
_cell.angle_gamma   90.00
#
_symmetry.space_group_name_H-M   'P 1'
#
loop_
_entity.id
_entity.type
_entity.pdbx_description
1 polymer ?
#
loop_
_entity_poly.entity_id
_entity_poly.type
_entity_poly.pdbx_seq_one_letter_code
_entity_poly.pdbx_strand_id
1 'polypeptide(L)' 'MVNFNSFQGIVTMIQDFITGSNGEGEGYYKIISVENETGAMVNFVVVPTTYFVDQAIVNVGDRVRGYYDGNAPVPLI' A
#
# COMPACT_ATOMS: atom_id res chain seq x y z
N MET A 1 -10.64 11.89 16.00
CA MET A 1 -9.37 11.14 16.18
C MET A 1 -9.35 10.07 15.10
N VAL A 2 -8.23 9.92 14.38
CA VAL A 2 -8.11 8.90 13.33
C VAL A 2 -7.91 7.53 13.98
N ASN A 3 -8.67 6.52 13.57
CA ASN A 3 -8.47 5.13 14.01
C ASN A 3 -7.59 4.44 12.98
N PHE A 4 -6.39 4.04 13.37
CA PHE A 4 -5.50 3.31 12.47
C PHE A 4 -5.74 1.82 12.59
N ASN A 5 -6.04 1.19 11.46
CA ASN A 5 -6.04 -0.26 11.33
C ASN A 5 -4.71 -0.71 10.71
N SER A 6 -4.36 -1.98 10.90
CA SER A 6 -3.15 -2.57 10.33
C SER A 6 -3.43 -3.87 9.60
N PHE A 7 -2.69 -4.10 8.52
CA PHE A 7 -2.67 -5.37 7.80
C PHE A 7 -1.23 -5.85 7.66
N GLN A 8 -1.00 -7.15 7.86
CA GLN A 8 0.33 -7.76 7.79
C GLN A 8 0.31 -8.94 6.82
N GLY A 9 1.34 -9.02 5.99
CA GLY A 9 1.50 -10.11 5.02
C GLY A 9 2.79 -9.98 4.24
N ILE A 10 2.87 -10.71 3.13
CA ILE A 10 3.96 -10.69 2.16
C ILE A 10 3.58 -9.80 0.98
N VAL A 11 4.50 -8.97 0.52
CA VAL A 11 4.31 -8.20 -0.71
C VAL A 11 4.34 -9.14 -1.90
N THR A 12 3.24 -9.17 -2.66
CA THR A 12 3.12 -10.04 -3.86
C THR A 12 3.24 -9.25 -5.16
N MET A 13 2.99 -7.94 -5.13
CA MET A 13 3.06 -7.08 -6.30
C MET A 13 3.41 -5.65 -5.91
N ILE A 14 4.22 -4.99 -6.74
CA ILE A 14 4.45 -3.54 -6.73
C ILE A 14 4.25 -3.06 -8.16
N GLN A 15 3.32 -2.15 -8.36
CA GLN A 15 3.05 -1.55 -9.68
C GLN A 15 2.89 -0.04 -9.56
N ASP A 16 3.17 0.68 -10.64
CA ASP A 16 2.84 2.11 -10.71
C ASP A 16 1.33 2.30 -10.80
N PHE A 17 0.83 3.34 -10.15
CA PHE A 17 -0.58 3.73 -10.19
C PHE A 17 -0.72 5.03 -10.98
N ILE A 18 -1.30 4.94 -12.16
CA ILE A 18 -1.44 6.08 -13.07
C ILE A 18 -2.76 6.80 -12.73
N THR A 19 -2.66 7.97 -12.09
CA THR A 19 -3.82 8.73 -11.58
C THR A 19 -4.34 9.82 -12.53
N GLY A 20 -3.83 9.93 -13.76
CA GLY A 20 -4.21 11.00 -14.69
C GLY A 20 -4.12 10.60 -16.17
N SER A 21 -4.90 11.27 -17.02
CA SER A 21 -4.99 10.96 -18.46
C SER A 21 -3.75 11.36 -19.27
N ASN A 22 -2.85 12.16 -18.70
CA ASN A 22 -1.67 12.74 -19.38
C ASN A 22 -0.33 12.34 -18.74
N GLY A 23 -0.30 11.29 -17.92
CA GLY A 23 0.91 10.88 -17.18
C GLY A 23 1.25 11.76 -15.97
N GLU A 24 0.39 12.71 -15.62
CA GLU A 24 0.51 13.53 -14.42
C GLU A 24 0.36 12.65 -13.17
N GLY A 25 1.47 12.39 -12.48
CA GLY A 25 1.52 11.47 -11.34
C GLY A 25 2.19 10.12 -11.62
N GLU A 26 2.67 9.86 -12.84
CA GLU A 26 3.43 8.64 -13.14
C GLU A 26 4.68 8.50 -12.26
N GLY A 27 4.83 7.32 -11.65
CA GLY A 27 5.93 6.98 -10.75
C GLY A 27 5.80 7.52 -9.31
N TYR A 28 4.89 8.46 -9.04
CA TYR A 28 4.67 9.03 -7.71
C TYR A 28 3.74 8.18 -6.85
N TYR A 29 2.77 7.54 -7.49
CA TYR A 29 1.82 6.65 -6.85
C TYR A 29 2.16 5.21 -7.19
N LYS A 30 2.15 4.34 -6.18
CA LYS A 30 2.32 2.90 -6.38
C LYS A 30 1.19 2.15 -5.73
N ILE A 31 0.79 1.04 -6.32
CA ILE A 31 -0.02 0.03 -5.64
C ILE A 31 0.94 -1.06 -5.16
N ILE A 32 0.88 -1.35 -3.86
CA ILE A 32 1.55 -2.48 -3.23
C ILE A 32 0.48 -3.47 -2.77
N SER A 33 0.50 -4.67 -3.35
CA SER A 33 -0.38 -5.76 -2.93
C SER A 33 0.29 -6.60 -1.86
N VAL A 34 -0.43 -6.85 -0.76
CA VAL A 34 0.05 -7.61 0.39
C VAL A 34 -0.93 -8.75 0.67
N GLU A 35 -0.41 -9.97 0.75
CA GLU A 35 -1.18 -11.18 1.03
C GLU A 35 -0.79 -11.75 2.40
N ASN A 36 -1.79 -12.07 3.24
CA ASN A 36 -1.53 -12.66 4.55
C ASN A 36 -1.53 -14.21 4.51
N GLU A 37 -1.29 -14.83 5.66
CA GLU A 37 -1.22 -16.29 5.79
C GLU A 37 -2.56 -17.01 5.52
N THR A 38 -3.68 -16.29 5.51
CA THR A 38 -5.01 -16.83 5.20
C THR A 38 -5.40 -16.66 3.73
N GLY A 39 -4.51 -16.13 2.90
CA GLY A 39 -4.79 -15.81 1.49
C GLY A 39 -5.65 -14.57 1.28
N ALA A 40 -5.87 -13.74 2.33
CA ALA A 40 -6.52 -12.45 2.16
C ALA A 40 -5.53 -11.44 1.58
N MET A 41 -5.99 -10.56 0.69
CA MET A 41 -5.15 -9.62 -0.04
C MET A 41 -5.65 -8.19 0.14
N VAL A 42 -4.72 -7.26 0.39
CA VAL A 42 -5.01 -5.82 0.45
C VAL A 42 -4.10 -5.07 -0.52
N ASN A 43 -4.65 -4.04 -1.16
CA ASN A 43 -3.91 -3.13 -2.03
C ASN A 43 -3.70 -1.80 -1.31
N PHE A 44 -2.44 -1.47 -1.02
CA PHE A 44 -2.06 -0.18 -0.48
C PHE A 44 -1.73 0.79 -1.62
N VAL A 45 -2.39 1.95 -1.63
CA VAL A 45 -1.96 3.09 -2.46
C VAL A 45 -0.88 3.84 -1.70
N VAL A 46 0.34 3.75 -2.20
CA VAL A 46 1.53 4.44 -1.68
C VAL A 46 1.68 5.75 -2.44
N VAL A 47 1.77 6.85 -1.70
CA VAL A 47 1.95 8.21 -2.20
C VAL A 47 3.34 8.72 -1.78
N PRO A 48 3.85 9.84 -2.34
CA PRO A 48 5.17 10.37 -1.97
C PRO A 48 5.32 10.74 -0.48
N THR A 49 4.20 10.96 0.22
CA THR A 49 4.16 11.24 1.66
C THR A 49 3.95 10.01 2.53
N THR A 50 3.81 8.81 1.94
CA THR A 50 3.77 7.55 2.69
C THR A 50 5.13 7.30 3.35
N TYR A 51 5.14 7.22 4.67
CA TYR A 51 6.35 6.98 5.44
C TYR A 51 6.66 5.48 5.53
N PHE A 52 7.86 5.10 5.12
CA PHE A 52 8.43 3.78 5.39
C PHE A 52 9.36 3.90 6.60
N VAL A 53 9.17 3.01 7.58
CA VAL A 53 10.01 2.97 8.78
C VAL A 53 11.48 2.81 8.37
N ASP A 54 12.35 3.62 8.96
CA ASP A 54 13.78 3.69 8.66
C ASP A 54 14.12 3.97 7.19
N GLN A 55 13.18 4.56 6.43
CA GLN A 55 13.32 4.78 4.99
C GLN A 55 13.65 3.48 4.24
N ALA A 56 13.22 2.33 4.76
CA ALA A 56 13.49 1.03 4.17
C ALA A 56 12.86 0.90 2.78
N ILE A 57 13.59 0.25 1.86
CA ILE A 57 13.09 -0.10 0.54
C ILE A 57 12.29 -1.40 0.67
N VAL A 58 11.03 -1.37 0.22
CA VAL A 58 10.14 -2.54 0.19
C VAL A 58 10.17 -3.20 -1.19
N ASN A 59 10.31 -4.51 -1.21
CA ASN A 59 10.38 -5.35 -2.41
C ASN A 59 9.32 -6.46 -2.38
N VAL A 60 9.05 -7.05 -3.54
CA VAL A 60 8.23 -8.27 -3.62
C VAL A 60 8.92 -9.39 -2.84
N GLY A 61 8.15 -10.10 -2.00
CA GLY A 61 8.64 -11.12 -1.08
C GLY A 61 8.89 -10.60 0.36
N ASP A 62 8.93 -9.29 0.57
CA ASP A 62 9.13 -8.73 1.91
C ASP A 62 7.88 -8.93 2.78
N ARG A 63 8.10 -9.26 4.06
CA ARG A 63 7.03 -9.25 5.06
C ARG A 63 6.85 -7.85 5.60
N VAL A 64 5.68 -7.27 5.40
CA VAL A 64 5.36 -5.89 5.78
C VAL A 64 4.14 -5.83 6.69
N ARG A 65 4.05 -4.76 7.47
CA ARG A 65 2.83 -4.35 8.17
C ARG A 65 2.49 -2.92 7.76
N GLY A 66 1.40 -2.77 7.01
CA GLY A 66 0.88 -1.46 6.59
C GLY A 66 -0.17 -0.96 7.58
N TYR A 67 -0.19 0.35 7.81
CA TYR A 67 -1.19 1.04 8.62
C TYR A 67 -2.02 1.96 7.73
N TYR A 68 -3.34 2.00 7.93
CA TYR A 68 -4.27 2.81 7.14
C TYR A 68 -5.35 3.43 8.03
N ASP A 69 -5.94 4.53 7.57
CA ASP A 69 -7.06 5.19 8.25
C ASP A 69 -8.32 4.30 8.13
N GLY A 70 -8.73 3.68 9.24
CA GLY A 70 -9.92 2.85 9.33
C GLY A 70 -11.23 3.64 9.30
N ASN A 71 -11.18 4.98 9.37
CA ASN A 71 -12.34 5.84 9.15
C ASN A 71 -12.49 6.25 7.68
N ALA A 72 -11.47 6.07 6.84
CA ALA A 72 -11.57 6.35 5.41
C ALA A 72 -12.37 5.22 4.72
N PRO A 73 -13.19 5.54 3.70
CA PRO A 73 -13.85 4.51 2.92
C PRO A 73 -12.79 3.68 2.20
N VAL A 74 -12.73 2.38 2.49
CA VAL A 74 -11.81 1.42 1.87
C VAL A 74 -12.61 0.65 0.82
N PRO A 75 -12.53 0.99 -0.49
CA PRO A 75 -13.45 0.43 -1.49
C PRO A 75 -13.22 -1.05 -1.79
N LEU A 76 -12.15 -1.67 -1.28
CA LEU A 76 -11.90 -3.11 -1.38
C LEU A 76 -11.05 -3.57 -0.18
N ILE A 77 -11.61 -4.45 0.65
CA ILE A 77 -10.90 -5.35 1.56
C ILE A 77 -11.44 -6.76 1.31
#